data_AF-A0A414DGT7-F1
#
_entry.id   AF-A0A414DGT7-F1
#
_cell.length_a   1.000
_cell.length_b   1.000
_cell.length_c   1.000
_cell.angle_alpha   90.00
_cell.angle_beta   90.00
_cell.angle_gamma   90.00
#
_symmetry.space_group_name_H-M   'P 1'
#
loop_
_entity.id
_entity.type
_entity.pdbx_description
1 polymer ?
#
loop_
_entity_poly.entity_id
_entity_poly.type
_entity_poly.pdbx_seq_one_letter_code
_entity_poly.pdbx_strand_id
1 'polypeptide(L)' 'MTIHELYDYIIENYGKRKCWISDLATTLNISREDANYLTYFLGYRRGKEGLIKSEIQFISDAGVKAIYAKI' A
#
# COMPACT_ATOMS: atom_id res chain seq x y z
N MET A 1 2.46 11.71 6.43
CA MET A 1 1.36 11.56 5.45
C MET A 1 0.10 11.14 6.19
N THR A 2 -1.09 11.46 5.69
CA THR A 2 -2.34 10.89 6.19
C THR A 2 -2.55 9.46 5.65
N ILE A 3 -3.46 8.69 6.25
CA ILE A 3 -3.80 7.35 5.73
C ILE A 3 -4.45 7.40 4.34
N HIS A 4 -5.12 8.52 4.01
CA HIS A 4 -5.65 8.82 2.68
C HIS A 4 -4.52 9.08 1.68
N GLU A 5 -3.53 9.89 2.06
CA GLU A 5 -2.33 10.12 1.26
C GLU A 5 -1.54 8.83 1.03
N LEU A 6 -1.51 7.90 2.00
CA LEU A 6 -0.90 6.58 1.84
C LEU A 6 -1.64 5.75 0.77
N TYR A 7 -2.98 5.76 0.78
CA TYR A 7 -3.81 5.08 -0.21
C TYR A 7 -3.48 5.59 -1.62
N ASP A 8 -3.55 6.91 -1.82
CA ASP A 8 -3.24 7.55 -3.11
C ASP A 8 -1.81 7.29 -3.55
N TYR A 9 -0.86 7.36 -2.60
CA TYR A 9 0.55 7.12 -2.86
C TYR A 9 0.81 5.70 -3.40
N ILE A 10 0.20 4.67 -2.81
CA ILE A 10 0.38 3.29 -3.27
C ILE A 10 -0.24 3.10 -4.66
N ILE A 11 -1.41 3.67 -4.92
CA ILE A 11 -2.06 3.59 -6.24
C ILE A 11 -1.17 4.27 -7.30
N GLU A 12 -0.71 5.48 -7.02
CA GLU A 12 0.03 6.29 -7.99
C GLU A 12 1.44 5.74 -8.27
N ASN A 13 2.10 5.17 -7.26
CA ASN A 13 3.49 4.72 -7.37
C ASN A 13 3.60 3.22 -7.62
N TYR A 14 2.92 2.39 -6.85
CA TYR A 14 2.98 0.94 -7.03
C TYR A 14 1.97 0.43 -8.05
N GLY A 15 0.72 0.89 -7.98
CA GLY A 15 -0.35 0.47 -8.89
C GLY A 15 -0.03 0.73 -10.36
N LYS A 16 0.51 1.92 -10.65
CA LYS A 16 1.00 2.31 -12.00
C LYS A 16 2.39 1.75 -12.35
N ARG A 17 2.94 0.84 -11.54
CA ARG A 17 4.29 0.23 -11.71
C ARG A 17 5.44 1.23 -11.81
N LYS A 18 5.37 2.36 -11.11
CA LYS A 18 6.49 3.32 -11.04
C LYS A 18 7.58 2.88 -10.06
N CYS A 19 7.26 1.99 -9.13
CA CYS A 19 8.20 1.50 -8.13
C CYS A 19 8.08 -0.01 -7.89
N TRP A 20 9.18 -0.63 -7.44
CA TRP A 20 9.18 -1.99 -6.92
C TRP A 20 8.72 -2.01 -5.46
N ILE A 21 8.38 -3.19 -4.95
CA ILE A 21 8.00 -3.34 -3.54
C ILE A 21 9.12 -2.94 -2.58
N SER A 22 10.38 -3.13 -2.98
CA SER A 22 11.56 -2.69 -2.23
C SER A 22 11.65 -1.18 -2.13
N ASP A 23 11.31 -0.47 -3.20
CA ASP A 23 11.36 0.98 -3.26
C ASP A 23 10.24 1.58 -2.42
N LEU A 24 9.04 0.97 -2.49
CA LEU A 24 7.90 1.32 -1.66
C LEU A 24 8.24 1.15 -0.17
N ALA A 25 8.81 0.00 0.21
CA ALA A 25 9.22 -0.27 1.59
C ALA A 25 10.27 0.72 2.09
N THR A 26 11.26 1.05 1.25
CA THR A 26 12.30 2.03 1.57
C THR A 26 11.72 3.43 1.75
N THR A 27 10.82 3.85 0.86
CA THR A 27 10.23 5.20 0.89
C THR A 27 9.31 5.39 2.09
N LEU A 28 8.54 4.35 2.45
CA LEU A 28 7.65 4.35 3.60
C LEU A 28 8.36 4.02 4.92
N ASN A 29 9.66 3.69 4.89
CA ASN A 29 10.45 3.25 6.04
C ASN A 29 9.81 2.08 6.82
N ILE A 30 9.27 1.10 6.08
CA ILE A 30 8.63 -0.11 6.64
C ILE A 30 9.30 -1.37 6.10
N SER A 31 8.97 -2.52 6.69
CA SER A 31 9.42 -3.80 6.16
C SER A 31 8.84 -4.08 4.77
N ARG A 32 9.55 -4.90 3.97
CA ARG A 32 9.01 -5.37 2.68
C ARG A 32 7.74 -6.20 2.84
N GLU A 33 7.56 -6.85 3.99
CA GLU A 33 6.37 -7.62 4.32
C GLU A 33 5.17 -6.69 4.54
N ASP A 34 5.34 -5.63 5.31
CA ASP A 34 4.32 -4.60 5.52
C ASP A 34 3.95 -3.92 4.19
N ALA A 35 4.94 -3.55 3.37
CA ALA A 35 4.69 -3.00 2.04
C ALA A 35 3.90 -3.97 1.14
N ASN A 36 4.25 -5.26 1.16
CA ASN A 36 3.52 -6.29 0.44
C ASN A 36 2.08 -6.42 0.94
N TYR A 37 1.85 -6.33 2.24
CA TYR A 37 0.50 -6.37 2.80
C TYR A 37 -0.35 -5.21 2.27
N LEU A 38 0.16 -3.98 2.31
CA LEU A 38 -0.56 -2.79 1.84
C LEU A 38 -0.96 -2.92 0.37
N THR A 39 -0.01 -3.29 -0.50
CA THR A 39 -0.24 -3.44 -1.94
C THR A 39 -1.17 -4.63 -2.26
N TYR A 40 -0.98 -5.76 -1.59
CA TYR A 40 -1.82 -6.94 -1.75
C TYR A 40 -3.26 -6.69 -1.30
N PHE A 41 -3.45 -6.00 -0.17
CA PHE A 41 -4.79 -5.66 0.34
C PHE A 41 -5.54 -4.79 -0.68
N LEU A 42 -4.85 -3.84 -1.30
CA LEU A 42 -5.38 -3.01 -2.40
C LEU A 42 -5.64 -3.78 -3.69
N GLY A 43 -5.38 -5.08 -3.75
CA GLY A 43 -5.63 -5.91 -4.91
C GLY A 43 -4.50 -5.90 -5.93
N TYR A 44 -3.36 -5.29 -5.64
CA TYR A 44 -2.19 -5.36 -6.51
C TYR A 44 -1.44 -6.68 -6.29
N ARG A 45 -1.46 -7.56 -7.30
CA ARG A 45 -0.71 -8.83 -7.27
C ARG A 45 0.45 -8.77 -8.24
N ARG A 46 1.69 -8.70 -7.74
CA ARG A 46 2.91 -8.67 -8.58
C ARG A 46 2.83 -7.61 -9.69
N GLY A 47 2.31 -6.42 -9.36
CA GLY A 47 2.09 -5.34 -10.33
C GLY A 47 0.95 -5.57 -11.33
N LYS A 48 0.08 -6.56 -11.17
CA LYS A 48 -1.17 -6.65 -11.93
C LYS A 48 -2.33 -6.14 -11.09
N GLU A 49 -3.16 -5.31 -11.69
CA GLU A 49 -4.42 -4.87 -11.10
C GLU A 49 -5.35 -6.07 -10.95
N GLY A 50 -5.71 -6.38 -9.71
CA GLY A 50 -6.83 -7.27 -9.38
C GLY A 50 -8.08 -6.45 -9.07
N LEU A 51 -8.90 -6.92 -8.13
CA LEU A 51 -10.02 -6.13 -7.59
C LEU A 51 -9.46 -5.06 -6.65
N ILE A 52 -9.36 -3.82 -7.15
CA ILE A 52 -8.91 -2.69 -6.34
C ILE A 52 -9.94 -2.41 -5.25
N LYS A 53 -9.52 -2.48 -3.99
CA LYS A 53 -10.38 -2.15 -2.85
C LYS A 53 -10.61 -0.65 -2.77
N SER A 54 -11.80 -0.26 -2.33
CA SER A 54 -12.12 1.16 -2.12
C SER A 54 -11.29 1.72 -0.96
N GLU A 55 -11.07 3.03 -0.99
CA GLU A 55 -10.40 3.77 0.08
C GLU A 55 -11.00 3.47 1.45
N ILE A 56 -12.33 3.45 1.57
CA ILE A 56 -13.03 3.13 2.83
C ILE A 56 -12.64 1.74 3.35
N GLN A 57 -12.52 0.74 2.48
CA GLN A 57 -12.09 -0.60 2.87
C GLN A 57 -10.63 -0.62 3.31
N PHE A 58 -9.76 0.17 2.66
CA PHE A 58 -8.35 0.30 3.00
C PHE A 58 -8.15 0.94 4.38
N ILE A 59 -8.74 2.11 4.61
CA ILE A 59 -8.58 2.84 5.87
C ILE A 59 -9.26 2.14 7.05
N SER A 60 -10.22 1.25 6.79
CA SER A 60 -10.93 0.49 7.83
C SER A 60 -10.19 -0.78 8.25
N ASP A 61 -9.24 -1.25 7.46
CA ASP A 61 -8.52 -2.50 7.70
C ASP A 61 -7.58 -2.41 8.91
N ALA A 62 -7.61 -3.43 9.77
CA ALA A 62 -6.81 -3.47 10.99
C ALA A 62 -5.32 -3.62 10.71
N GLY A 63 -4.95 -4.39 9.68
CA GLY A 63 -3.55 -4.56 9.27
C GLY A 63 -2.98 -3.29 8.67
N VAL A 64 -3.74 -2.63 7.78
CA VAL A 64 -3.37 -1.32 7.23
C VAL A 64 -3.16 -0.30 8.34
N LYS A 65 -4.08 -0.21 9.32
CA LYS A 65 -3.92 0.70 10.47
C LYS A 65 -2.67 0.38 11.30
N ALA A 66 -2.40 -0.90 11.55
CA ALA A 66 -1.22 -1.33 12.31
C ALA A 66 0.09 -1.00 11.58
N ILE A 67 0.11 -1.09 10.25
CA ILE A 67 1.25 -0.70 9.43
C ILE A 67 1.39 0.82 9.38
N TYR A 68 0.28 1.54 9.18
CA TYR A 68 0.27 3.01 9.15
C TYR A 68 0.79 3.63 10.45
N ALA A 69 0.55 3.00 11.61
CA ALA A 69 1.11 3.43 12.88
C ALA A 69 2.65 3.36 12.96
N LYS A 70 3.32 2.72 11.98
CA LYS A 70 4.78 2.63 11.87
C LYS A 70 5.39 3.65 10.90
N ILE A 71 4.56 4.34 10.11
CA ILE A 71 4.94 5.30 9.04
C ILE A 71 4.90 6.72 9.59
#